data_AF-A0A2E3ZUI7-F1
#
_entry.id   AF-A0A2E3ZUI7-F1
#
_cell.length_a   1.000
_cell.length_b   1.000
_cell.length_c   1.000
_cell.angle_alpha   90.00
_cell.angle_beta   90.00
_cell.angle_gamma   90.00
#
_symmetry.space_group_name_H-M   'P 1'
#
loop_
_entity.id
_entity.type
_entity.pdbx_description
1 polymer ?
#
loop_
_entity_poly.entity_id
_entity_poly.type
_entity_poly.pdbx_seq_one_letter_code
_entity_poly.pdbx_strand_id
1 'polypeptide(L)'
;MRQEHKLTSKKRIIILSILGIIPFYFELIFYLFSSEIYNNSILKIRGATIFYGVLIISFLSGMHWERIISQKKIKFYILPMIPIILLWTSFLFSTNYNFYTLIIIGLLWCLYMDVIFFKKISHWFVKMRIIITIFALAPLFTIFFLH
;
A
#
# COMPACT_ATOMS: atom_id res chain seq x y z
N MET A 1 -5.15 -32.73 -8.92
CA MET A 1 -5.81 -31.66 -9.71
C MET A 1 -6.34 -30.46 -8.90
N ARG A 2 -7.41 -30.54 -8.08
CA ARG A 2 -7.97 -29.32 -7.41
C ARG A 2 -7.06 -28.69 -6.34
N GLN A 3 -6.19 -29.48 -5.70
CA GLN A 3 -5.20 -28.99 -4.73
C GLN A 3 -3.96 -28.38 -5.38
N GLU A 4 -3.47 -28.96 -6.48
CA GLU A 4 -2.33 -28.43 -7.24
C GLU A 4 -2.62 -27.04 -7.81
N HIS A 5 -3.85 -26.83 -8.31
CA HIS A 5 -4.29 -25.52 -8.82
C HIS A 5 -4.36 -24.43 -7.74
N LYS A 6 -4.61 -24.80 -6.46
CA LYS A 6 -4.56 -23.86 -5.33
C LYS A 6 -3.13 -23.50 -4.92
N LEU A 7 -2.19 -24.42 -5.07
CA LEU A 7 -0.77 -24.19 -4.77
C LEU A 7 -0.11 -23.30 -5.82
N THR A 8 -0.44 -23.49 -7.10
CA THR A 8 0.06 -22.64 -8.19
C THR A 8 -0.48 -21.22 -8.11
N SER A 9 -1.76 -21.03 -7.80
CA SER A 9 -2.35 -19.69 -7.63
C SER A 9 -1.74 -18.93 -6.45
N LYS A 10 -1.53 -19.58 -5.31
CA LYS A 10 -0.87 -18.99 -4.14
C LYS A 10 0.53 -18.47 -4.48
N LYS A 11 1.36 -19.29 -5.15
CA LYS A 11 2.72 -18.88 -5.55
C LYS A 11 2.69 -17.68 -6.48
N ARG A 12 1.79 -17.67 -7.47
CA ARG A 12 1.61 -16.54 -8.40
C ARG A 12 1.23 -15.26 -7.68
N ILE A 13 0.29 -15.32 -6.73
CA ILE A 13 -0.13 -14.16 -5.93
C ILE A 13 1.05 -13.60 -5.12
N ILE A 14 1.84 -14.47 -4.49
CA ILE A 14 3.02 -14.04 -3.73
C ILE A 14 4.03 -13.34 -4.63
N ILE A 15 4.35 -13.91 -5.80
CA ILE A 15 5.29 -13.32 -6.76
C ILE A 15 4.81 -11.95 -7.22
N LEU A 16 3.53 -11.84 -7.65
CA LEU A 16 2.96 -10.57 -8.09
C LEU A 16 2.97 -9.52 -6.98
N SER A 17 2.70 -9.94 -5.74
CA SER A 17 2.68 -9.01 -4.61
C SER A 17 4.10 -8.55 -4.24
N ILE A 18 5.13 -9.39 -4.41
CA ILE A 18 6.54 -9.00 -4.26
C ILE A 18 6.95 -8.01 -5.36
N LEU A 19 6.56 -8.27 -6.61
CA LEU A 19 6.81 -7.33 -7.72
C LEU A 19 6.15 -5.97 -7.48
N GLY A 20 4.98 -5.95 -6.83
CA GLY A 20 4.31 -4.73 -6.41
C GLY A 20 5.06 -3.90 -5.36
N ILE A 21 6.13 -4.41 -4.75
CA ILE A 21 6.97 -3.62 -3.84
C ILE A 21 7.95 -2.74 -4.62
N ILE A 22 8.38 -3.18 -5.81
CA ILE A 22 9.46 -2.55 -6.59
C ILE A 22 9.22 -1.04 -6.80
N PRO A 23 8.02 -0.56 -7.16
CA PRO A 23 7.82 0.87 -7.40
C PRO A 23 8.00 1.74 -6.15
N PHE A 24 7.83 1.20 -4.92
CA PHE A 24 8.09 1.96 -3.69
C PHE A 24 9.57 2.30 -3.51
N TYR A 25 10.47 1.49 -4.07
CA TYR A 25 11.92 1.70 -3.95
C TYR A 25 12.48 2.62 -5.04
N PHE A 26 11.68 2.95 -6.07
CA PHE A 26 12.16 3.69 -7.23
C PHE A 26 12.73 5.05 -6.83
N GLU A 27 11.96 5.84 -6.08
CA GLU A 27 12.39 7.17 -5.63
C GLU A 27 13.65 7.12 -4.74
N LEU A 28 13.73 6.13 -3.84
CA LEU A 28 14.89 5.94 -2.97
C LEU A 28 16.16 5.58 -3.76
N ILE A 29 16.05 4.67 -4.74
CA ILE A 29 17.17 4.27 -5.60
C ILE A 29 17.69 5.49 -6.38
N PHE A 30 16.80 6.27 -7.00
CA PHE A 30 17.20 7.47 -7.74
C PHE A 30 17.87 8.52 -6.86
N TYR A 31 17.38 8.70 -5.64
CA TYR A 31 18.02 9.58 -4.66
C TYR A 31 19.46 9.13 -4.34
N LEU A 32 19.68 7.82 -4.12
CA LEU A 32 21.00 7.27 -3.77
C LEU A 32 22.02 7.34 -4.91
N PHE A 33 21.60 7.10 -6.15
CA PHE A 33 22.52 7.08 -7.30
C PHE A 33 22.75 8.46 -7.92
N SER A 34 21.83 9.41 -7.72
CA SER A 34 21.82 10.66 -8.48
C SER A 34 21.06 11.77 -7.74
N SER A 35 21.56 12.15 -6.56
CA SER A 35 20.95 13.18 -5.69
C SER A 35 20.78 14.53 -6.40
N GLU A 36 21.72 14.92 -7.26
CA GLU A 36 21.62 16.15 -8.06
C GLU A 36 20.47 16.10 -9.07
N ILE A 37 20.24 14.96 -9.74
CA ILE A 37 19.15 14.77 -10.70
C ILE A 37 17.80 14.73 -9.97
N TYR A 38 17.76 14.12 -8.78
CA TYR A 38 16.59 14.13 -7.91
C TYR A 38 16.17 15.55 -7.52
N ASN A 39 17.13 16.39 -7.13
CA ASN A 39 16.87 17.78 -6.75
C ASN A 39 16.59 18.69 -7.96
N ASN A 40 17.21 18.46 -9.13
CA ASN A 40 17.02 19.29 -10.33
C ASN A 40 15.76 18.97 -11.14
N SER A 41 14.96 17.98 -10.75
CA SER A 41 13.55 17.81 -11.14
C SER A 41 13.22 17.82 -12.65
N ILE A 42 14.15 17.45 -13.53
CA ILE A 42 13.85 17.22 -14.96
C ILE A 42 13.02 15.94 -15.16
N LEU A 43 13.11 14.99 -14.24
CA LEU A 43 12.30 13.79 -14.22
C LEU A 43 11.24 13.92 -13.12
N LYS A 44 9.98 13.62 -13.43
CA LYS A 44 8.84 13.52 -12.48
C LYS A 44 8.99 12.32 -11.52
N ILE A 45 10.18 12.16 -10.92
CA ILE A 45 10.52 11.08 -9.99
C ILE A 45 10.02 11.44 -8.59
N ARG A 46 10.10 12.72 -8.21
CA ARG A 46 9.68 13.19 -6.91
C ARG A 46 8.17 12.98 -6.74
N GLY A 47 7.80 12.20 -5.73
CA GLY A 47 6.41 11.82 -5.46
C GLY A 47 5.88 10.64 -6.27
N ALA A 48 6.71 9.96 -7.08
CA ALA A 48 6.33 8.72 -7.74
C ALA A 48 5.94 7.63 -6.73
N THR A 49 6.69 7.54 -5.62
CA THR A 49 6.40 6.60 -4.53
C THR A 49 5.08 6.96 -3.82
N ILE A 50 4.79 8.25 -3.63
CA ILE A 50 3.51 8.71 -3.08
C ILE A 50 2.35 8.30 -3.99
N PHE A 51 2.46 8.63 -5.29
CA PHE A 51 1.43 8.30 -6.28
C PHE A 51 1.13 6.80 -6.30
N TYR A 52 2.18 5.97 -6.34
CA TYR A 52 2.02 4.53 -6.29
C TYR A 52 1.40 4.05 -4.97
N GLY A 53 1.78 4.65 -3.84
CA GLY A 53 1.18 4.38 -2.53
C GLY A 53 -0.34 4.62 -2.52
N VAL A 54 -0.80 5.73 -3.11
CA VAL A 54 -2.24 6.04 -3.24
C VAL A 54 -2.95 4.96 -4.07
N LEU A 55 -2.36 4.54 -5.20
CA LEU A 55 -2.93 3.50 -6.06
C LEU A 55 -3.07 2.17 -5.31
N ILE A 56 -2.04 1.77 -4.55
CA ILE A 56 -2.07 0.54 -3.76
C ILE A 56 -3.14 0.62 -2.67
N ILE A 57 -3.22 1.73 -1.93
CA ILE A 57 -4.26 1.92 -0.91
C ILE A 57 -5.65 1.81 -1.53
N SER A 58 -5.88 2.47 -2.68
CA SER A 58 -7.14 2.38 -3.42
C SER A 58 -7.51 0.94 -3.80
N PHE A 59 -6.55 0.20 -4.35
CA PHE A 59 -6.72 -1.21 -4.69
C PHE A 59 -7.05 -2.08 -3.46
N LEU A 60 -6.35 -1.88 -2.35
CA LEU A 60 -6.56 -2.63 -1.10
C LEU A 60 -7.94 -2.36 -0.50
N SER A 61 -8.35 -1.10 -0.46
CA SER A 61 -9.68 -0.70 -0.01
C SER A 61 -10.79 -1.32 -0.85
N GLY A 62 -10.61 -1.40 -2.17
CA GLY A 62 -11.54 -2.10 -3.07
C GLY A 62 -11.67 -3.59 -2.73
N MET A 63 -10.56 -4.27 -2.46
CA MET A 63 -10.59 -5.67 -2.01
C MET A 63 -11.28 -5.83 -0.65
N HIS A 64 -11.11 -4.89 0.27
CA HIS A 64 -11.79 -4.92 1.56
C HIS A 64 -13.30 -4.74 1.41
N TRP A 65 -13.75 -3.90 0.48
CA TRP A 65 -15.17 -3.78 0.15
C TRP A 65 -15.79 -5.10 -0.29
N GLU A 66 -15.17 -5.78 -1.26
CA GLU A 66 -15.64 -7.11 -1.71
C GLU A 66 -15.79 -8.08 -0.53
N ARG A 67 -14.80 -8.11 0.38
CA ARG A 67 -14.86 -8.98 1.56
C ARG A 67 -15.96 -8.62 2.53
N ILE A 68 -16.24 -7.33 2.72
CA ILE A 68 -17.34 -6.88 3.60
C ILE A 68 -18.68 -7.34 3.01
N ILE A 69 -18.86 -7.19 1.69
CA ILE A 69 -20.04 -7.65 0.97
C ILE A 69 -20.19 -9.18 1.12
N SER A 70 -19.12 -9.92 0.84
CA SER A 70 -19.09 -11.39 0.97
C SER A 70 -19.33 -11.88 2.40
N GLN A 71 -18.99 -11.09 3.43
CA GLN A 71 -19.28 -11.39 4.84
C GLN A 71 -20.61 -10.82 5.36
N LYS A 72 -21.42 -10.19 4.50
CA LYS A 72 -22.71 -9.53 4.85
C LYS A 72 -22.57 -8.51 5.99
N LYS A 73 -21.43 -7.83 6.08
CA LYS A 73 -21.08 -6.86 7.14
C LYS A 73 -21.45 -5.42 6.77
N ILE A 74 -22.69 -5.21 6.33
CA ILE A 74 -23.20 -3.97 5.69
C ILE A 74 -22.88 -2.69 6.48
N LYS A 75 -22.93 -2.74 7.82
CA LYS A 75 -22.66 -1.60 8.71
C LYS A 75 -21.25 -1.01 8.57
N PHE A 76 -20.32 -1.72 7.94
CA PHE A 76 -18.90 -1.38 7.92
C PHE A 76 -18.39 -0.93 6.55
N TYR A 77 -19.27 -0.64 5.58
CA TYR A 77 -18.85 -0.22 4.24
C TYR A 77 -17.97 1.04 4.22
N ILE A 78 -18.06 1.92 5.21
CA ILE A 78 -17.24 3.13 5.24
C ILE A 78 -15.77 2.82 5.63
N LEU A 79 -15.51 1.74 6.40
CA LEU A 79 -14.18 1.48 6.96
C LEU A 79 -13.05 1.39 5.92
N PRO A 80 -13.22 0.71 4.78
CA PRO A 80 -12.17 0.68 3.75
C PRO A 80 -11.95 2.02 3.05
N MET A 81 -12.93 2.92 3.04
CA MET A 81 -12.80 4.21 2.36
C MET A 81 -12.03 5.24 3.19
N ILE A 82 -11.96 5.07 4.52
CA ILE A 82 -11.28 6.00 5.44
C ILE A 82 -9.89 6.44 4.92
N PRO A 83 -8.95 5.53 4.59
CA PRO A 83 -7.61 5.95 4.15
C PRO A 83 -7.62 6.70 2.81
N ILE A 84 -8.55 6.37 1.89
CA ILE A 84 -8.66 7.08 0.60
C ILE A 84 -9.23 8.48 0.81
N ILE A 85 -10.29 8.62 1.61
CA ILE A 85 -10.91 9.92 1.90
C ILE A 85 -9.88 10.83 2.58
N LEU A 86 -9.11 10.30 3.53
CA LEU A 86 -8.04 11.03 4.21
C LEU A 86 -6.96 11.54 3.24
N LEU A 87 -6.53 10.69 2.30
CA LEU A 87 -5.56 11.08 1.27
C LEU A 87 -6.15 12.12 0.31
N TRP A 88 -7.40 11.95 -0.11
CA TRP A 88 -8.06 12.90 -1.01
C TRP A 88 -8.24 14.28 -0.37
N THR A 89 -8.67 14.32 0.90
CA THR A 89 -8.82 15.60 1.61
C THR A 89 -7.48 16.27 1.85
N SER A 90 -6.40 15.51 2.14
CA SER A 90 -5.06 16.11 2.29
C SER A 90 -4.58 16.83 1.02
N PHE A 91 -4.96 16.33 -0.15
CA PHE A 91 -4.64 16.96 -1.44
C PHE A 91 -5.40 18.28 -1.63
N LEU A 92 -6.68 18.33 -1.24
CA LEU A 92 -7.53 19.52 -1.40
C LEU A 92 -7.14 20.66 -0.46
N PHE A 93 -6.76 20.36 0.78
CA PHE A 93 -6.57 21.40 1.80
C PHE A 93 -5.15 22.00 1.83
N SER A 94 -4.28 21.68 0.86
CA SER A 94 -2.88 22.15 0.78
C SER A 94 -2.20 22.16 2.15
N THR A 95 -2.45 21.11 2.91
CA THR A 95 -2.04 21.03 4.31
C THR A 95 -0.55 20.73 4.37
N ASN A 96 0.15 21.28 5.36
CA ASN A 96 1.56 20.98 5.67
C ASN A 96 1.79 19.49 6.05
N TYR A 97 0.82 18.60 5.81
CA TYR A 97 0.95 17.19 6.09
C TYR A 97 1.92 16.56 5.09
N ASN A 98 2.90 15.87 5.64
CA ASN A 98 3.83 15.11 4.84
C ASN A 98 3.07 13.91 4.23
N PHE A 99 2.82 13.94 2.92
CA PHE A 99 2.08 12.87 2.22
C PHE A 99 2.64 11.47 2.48
N TYR A 100 3.95 11.33 2.72
CA TYR A 100 4.56 10.05 3.09
C TYR A 100 3.95 9.46 4.38
N THR A 101 3.65 10.28 5.39
CA THR A 101 3.04 9.80 6.64
C THR A 101 1.61 9.33 6.43
N LEU A 102 0.85 10.01 5.57
CA LEU A 102 -0.52 9.61 5.24
C LEU A 102 -0.55 8.27 4.48
N ILE A 103 0.42 8.04 3.58
CA ILE A 103 0.57 6.74 2.92
C ILE A 103 0.94 5.65 3.93
N ILE A 104 1.87 5.92 4.84
CA ILE A 104 2.25 4.97 5.92
C ILE A 104 1.02 4.61 6.75
N ILE A 105 0.26 5.60 7.23
CA ILE A 105 -0.96 5.41 8.01
C ILE A 105 -2.00 4.62 7.21
N GLY A 106 -2.20 4.94 5.93
CA GLY A 106 -3.14 4.25 5.06
C GLY A 106 -2.78 2.77 4.83
N LEU A 107 -1.50 2.47 4.61
CA LEU A 107 -1.01 1.09 4.47
C LEU A 107 -1.17 0.30 5.78
N LEU A 108 -0.89 0.93 6.93
CA LEU A 108 -1.12 0.34 8.25
C LEU A 108 -2.60 0.10 8.52
N TRP A 109 -3.48 1.02 8.12
CA TRP A 109 -4.93 0.85 8.20
C TRP A 109 -5.39 -0.36 7.36
N CYS A 110 -4.90 -0.48 6.13
CA CYS A 110 -5.23 -1.64 5.30
C CYS A 110 -4.72 -2.96 5.93
N LEU A 111 -3.54 -2.95 6.56
CA LEU A 111 -3.02 -4.11 7.26
C LEU A 111 -3.87 -4.46 8.50
N TYR A 112 -4.30 -3.46 9.26
CA TYR A 112 -5.22 -3.62 10.39
C TYR A 112 -6.52 -4.29 9.95
N MET A 113 -7.10 -3.84 8.83
CA MET A 113 -8.31 -4.46 8.27
C MET A 113 -8.08 -5.93 7.92
N ASP A 114 -6.95 -6.27 7.28
CA ASP A 114 -6.60 -7.64 6.91
C ASP A 114 -6.38 -8.55 8.13
N VAL A 115 -5.73 -8.07 9.20
CA VAL A 115 -5.34 -8.89 10.35
C VAL A 115 -6.44 -9.01 11.39
N ILE A 116 -7.06 -7.88 11.77
CA ILE A 116 -7.92 -7.79 12.95
C ILE A 116 -9.40 -7.83 12.57
N PHE A 117 -9.78 -7.10 11.52
CA PHE A 117 -11.19 -6.96 11.16
C PHE A 117 -11.75 -8.23 10.47
N PHE A 118 -10.96 -8.85 9.60
CA PHE A 118 -11.37 -10.05 8.86
C PHE A 118 -10.85 -11.34 9.49
N LYS A 119 -11.58 -11.86 10.48
CA LYS A 119 -11.21 -13.08 11.23
C LYS A 119 -11.13 -14.39 10.42
N LYS A 120 -11.72 -14.45 9.22
CA LYS A 120 -11.80 -15.68 8.39
C LYS A 120 -10.83 -15.68 7.18
N ILE A 121 -9.72 -14.96 7.27
CA ILE A 121 -8.72 -14.94 6.20
C ILE A 121 -7.72 -16.08 6.41
N SER A 122 -7.31 -16.72 5.31
CA SER A 122 -6.27 -17.76 5.35
C SER A 122 -4.95 -17.21 5.90
N HIS A 123 -4.34 -17.92 6.85
CA HIS A 123 -3.13 -17.49 7.55
C HIS A 123 -1.97 -17.11 6.60
N TRP A 124 -1.80 -17.83 5.48
CA TRP A 124 -0.75 -17.53 4.51
C TRP A 124 -0.90 -16.14 3.87
N PHE A 125 -2.14 -15.70 3.65
CA PHE A 125 -2.43 -14.41 3.05
C PHE A 125 -2.09 -13.30 4.05
N VAL A 126 -2.51 -13.45 5.31
CA VAL A 126 -2.17 -12.49 6.38
C VAL A 126 -0.66 -12.36 6.53
N LYS A 127 0.07 -13.48 6.60
CA LYS A 127 1.54 -13.46 6.68
C LYS A 127 2.17 -12.74 5.49
N MET A 128 1.70 -13.01 4.27
CA MET A 128 2.16 -12.32 3.06
C MET A 128 1.91 -10.81 3.16
N ARG A 129 0.70 -10.38 3.56
CA ARG A 129 0.35 -8.97 3.70
C ARG A 129 1.23 -8.25 4.71
N ILE A 130 1.50 -8.85 5.88
CA ILE A 130 2.41 -8.29 6.88
C ILE A 130 3.81 -8.06 6.29
N ILE A 131 4.39 -9.09 5.69
CA ILE A 131 5.75 -9.03 5.12
C ILE A 131 5.83 -7.93 4.06
N ILE A 132 4.89 -7.90 3.12
CA ILE A 132 4.89 -6.96 2.01
C ILE A 132 4.69 -5.52 2.48
N THR A 133 3.78 -5.29 3.42
CA THR A 133 3.59 -3.96 3.99
C THR A 133 4.85 -3.48 4.71
N ILE A 134 5.53 -4.34 5.49
CA ILE A 134 6.80 -3.97 6.14
C ILE A 134 7.86 -3.54 5.10
N PHE A 135 8.03 -4.32 4.04
CA PHE A 135 8.99 -3.99 2.98
C PHE A 135 8.61 -2.73 2.21
N ALA A 136 7.32 -2.42 2.04
CA ALA A 136 6.86 -1.18 1.41
C ALA A 136 7.05 0.05 2.31
N LEU A 137 6.96 -0.13 3.63
CA LEU A 137 7.17 0.95 4.61
C LEU A 137 8.62 1.40 4.69
N ALA A 138 9.59 0.50 4.52
CA ALA A 138 11.02 0.81 4.61
C ALA A 138 11.46 2.02 3.74
N PRO A 139 11.23 2.05 2.41
CA PRO A 139 11.62 3.20 1.59
C PRO A 139 10.82 4.46 1.90
N LEU A 140 9.53 4.33 2.28
CA LEU A 140 8.69 5.47 2.68
C LEU A 140 9.25 6.17 3.91
N PHE A 141 9.67 5.42 4.93
CA PHE A 141 10.30 5.97 6.13
C PHE A 141 11.64 6.64 5.81
N THR A 142 12.47 6.01 4.98
CA THR A 142 13.77 6.60 4.62
C THR A 142 13.60 7.92 3.89
N ILE A 143 12.74 7.98 2.87
CA ILE A 143 12.48 9.22 2.11
C ILE A 143 11.85 10.29 3.01
N PHE A 144 10.97 9.89 3.94
CA PHE A 144 10.39 10.80 4.92
C PHE A 144 11.46 11.52 5.76
N PHE A 145 12.54 10.86 6.17
CA PHE A 145 13.62 11.49 6.95
C PHE A 145 14.57 12.34 6.10
N LEU A 146 14.55 12.18 4.77
CA LEU A 146 15.40 12.94 3.85
C LEU A 146 14.76 14.27 3.40
N HIS A 147 13.51 14.54 3.80
CA HIS A 147 12.75 15.75 3.52
C HIS A 147 12.32 16.45 4.80
#